data_AF-A0AAU9MV82-F1
#
_entry.id   AF-A0AAU9MV82-F1
#
_cell.length_a   1.000
_cell.length_b   1.000
_cell.length_c   1.000
_cell.angle_alpha   90.00
_cell.angle_beta   90.00
_cell.angle_gamma   90.00
#
_symmetry.space_group_name_H-M   'P 1'
#
loop_
_entity.id
_entity.type
_entity.pdbx_description
1 polymer ?
#
loop_
_entity_poly.entity_id
_entity_poly.type
_entity_poly.pdbx_seq_one_letter_code
_entity_poly.pdbx_strand_id
1 'polypeptide(L)'
;MPSFSLGRGLGLTQEFQEGDESSEDEQEKKERKDENFDEEESYDSEETECDNNILGIEDHHVGRRDVGKRLKKPSLKRHFIFDKNIPFIERSDKFESNIKDAMKKDKELLTFEKVHLVFFPVHQKNHFYIICINLEEPAVDVIDNRNSVTKFSRAYRDAPNELKILFSRYLMRVNHKSALILEGVELERVNMNWRTRDNHVDYGVFCMRHMETYMGDKTLNWTCGLPKESKQQ
;
A
#
# COMPACT_ATOMS: atom_id res chain seq x y z
N MET A 1 -30.59 49.16 -23.07
CA MET A 1 -31.09 50.55 -22.85
C MET A 1 -32.47 50.62 -23.49
N PRO A 2 -33.55 50.97 -22.77
CA PRO A 2 -33.74 52.18 -21.94
C PRO A 2 -33.94 51.84 -20.44
N SER A 3 -33.43 52.57 -19.44
CA SER A 3 -33.61 53.94 -18.94
C SER A 3 -34.59 54.04 -17.74
N PHE A 4 -34.04 54.56 -16.64
CA PHE A 4 -34.52 54.79 -15.29
C PHE A 4 -35.90 55.47 -15.11
N SER A 5 -36.51 55.24 -13.94
CA SER A 5 -36.93 56.35 -13.06
C SER A 5 -37.01 55.95 -11.58
N LEU A 6 -36.53 56.86 -10.73
CA LEU A 6 -36.48 56.85 -9.27
C LEU A 6 -37.85 57.23 -8.68
N GLY A 7 -38.19 56.64 -7.54
CA GLY A 7 -39.20 57.17 -6.62
C GLY A 7 -38.70 57.09 -5.18
N ARG A 8 -38.39 58.25 -4.58
CA ARG A 8 -38.08 58.43 -3.15
C ARG A 8 -39.37 58.56 -2.34
N GLY A 9 -39.35 58.11 -1.08
CA GLY A 9 -40.34 58.54 -0.09
C GLY A 9 -40.17 57.89 1.29
N LEU A 10 -39.54 58.64 2.22
CA LEU A 10 -39.91 58.86 3.64
C LEU A 10 -40.26 57.59 4.47
N GLY A 11 -39.50 57.16 5.49
CA GLY A 11 -39.01 57.93 6.63
C GLY A 11 -39.99 57.79 7.80
N LEU A 12 -39.78 56.82 8.70
CA LEU A 12 -40.33 56.79 10.06
C LEU A 12 -39.38 56.01 10.99
N THR A 13 -39.00 56.66 12.08
CA THR A 13 -38.15 56.25 13.19
C THR A 13 -38.98 55.69 14.35
N GLN A 14 -38.57 54.56 14.94
CA GLN A 14 -38.84 54.13 16.33
C GLN A 14 -38.22 52.73 16.51
N GLU A 15 -37.57 52.29 17.58
CA GLU A 15 -37.00 52.83 18.82
C GLU A 15 -36.00 51.75 19.30
N PHE A 16 -34.95 52.17 20.00
CA PHE A 16 -33.99 51.28 20.68
C PHE A 16 -34.63 50.63 21.91
N GLN A 17 -34.43 49.33 22.09
CA GLN A 17 -34.39 48.69 23.42
C GLN A 17 -33.11 47.84 23.49
N GLU A 18 -32.22 48.23 24.40
CA GLU A 18 -31.10 47.44 24.90
C GLU A 18 -31.62 46.35 25.86
N GLY A 19 -30.98 45.18 25.84
CA GLY A 19 -31.28 44.07 26.76
C GLY A 19 -30.44 42.83 26.49
N ASP A 20 -29.24 42.82 27.09
CA ASP A 20 -28.43 41.73 27.65
C ASP A 20 -28.07 40.45 26.84
N GLU A 21 -26.77 40.36 26.58
CA GLU A 21 -25.83 39.26 26.85
C GLU A 21 -26.39 37.82 26.98
N SER A 22 -26.05 36.98 26.00
CA SER A 22 -25.54 35.64 26.30
C SER A 22 -24.58 35.16 25.20
N SER A 23 -23.35 34.94 25.64
CA SER A 23 -22.17 34.35 24.99
C SER A 23 -22.41 33.02 24.29
N GLU A 24 -21.80 32.82 23.11
CA GLU A 24 -21.03 31.62 22.70
C GLU A 24 -20.58 31.77 21.23
N ASP A 25 -19.75 32.78 20.95
CA ASP A 25 -19.00 32.92 19.69
C ASP A 25 -17.55 33.30 20.02
N GLU A 26 -16.89 32.46 20.82
CA GLU A 26 -15.45 32.50 21.04
C GLU A 26 -14.93 31.08 21.30
N GLN A 27 -14.66 30.32 20.24
CA GLN A 27 -13.70 29.21 20.32
C GLN A 27 -13.15 28.80 18.94
N GLU A 28 -12.64 29.78 18.20
CA GLU A 28 -11.64 29.53 17.16
C GLU A 28 -10.44 30.47 17.40
N LYS A 29 -9.52 30.07 18.30
CA LYS A 29 -8.06 30.34 18.28
C LYS A 29 -7.42 30.20 19.68
N LYS A 30 -6.81 29.03 19.90
CA LYS A 30 -5.70 28.65 20.81
C LYS A 30 -6.03 27.20 21.21
N GLU A 31 -5.20 26.19 20.99
CA GLU A 31 -3.79 26.12 21.34
C GLU A 31 -3.03 25.27 20.32
N ARG A 32 -1.93 25.85 19.81
CA ARG A 32 -0.79 25.13 19.25
C ARG A 32 0.24 25.03 20.38
N LYS A 33 0.97 23.91 20.39
CA LYS A 33 2.09 23.47 21.25
C LYS A 33 1.66 22.43 22.28
N ASP A 34 2.39 21.39 22.61
CA ASP A 34 3.62 20.77 22.10
C ASP A 34 3.70 19.49 22.93
N GLU A 35 3.48 18.29 22.39
CA GLU A 35 3.97 17.05 23.03
C GLU A 35 4.50 16.09 21.96
N ASN A 36 5.82 16.13 21.82
CA ASN A 36 6.64 15.08 21.25
C ASN A 36 6.42 13.80 22.06
N PHE A 37 6.04 12.73 21.39
CA PHE A 37 6.20 11.38 21.92
C PHE A 37 6.90 10.55 20.85
N ASP A 38 8.22 10.73 20.79
CA ASP A 38 9.12 9.77 20.18
C ASP A 38 9.29 8.62 21.18
N GLU A 39 8.34 7.69 21.21
CA GLU A 39 8.61 6.36 21.72
C GLU A 39 9.13 5.49 20.57
N GLU A 40 10.44 5.27 20.58
CA GLU A 40 11.07 4.12 19.96
C GLU A 40 10.55 2.86 20.66
N GLU A 41 9.44 2.30 20.17
CA GLU A 41 9.09 0.92 20.49
C GLU A 41 10.11 -0.02 19.80
N SER A 42 11.07 -0.51 20.58
CA SER A 42 11.97 -1.58 20.20
C SER A 42 11.22 -2.92 20.23
N TYR A 43 10.68 -3.32 19.08
CA TYR A 43 10.16 -4.68 18.91
C TYR A 43 11.33 -5.66 18.84
N ASP A 44 11.65 -6.29 19.96
CA ASP A 44 12.36 -7.56 19.99
C ASP A 44 11.35 -8.63 19.59
N SER A 45 11.36 -9.01 18.31
CA SER A 45 10.55 -10.11 17.80
C SER A 45 11.47 -11.27 17.45
N GLU A 46 11.27 -12.39 18.15
CA GLU A 46 11.86 -13.67 17.79
C GLU A 46 11.43 -14.00 16.35
N GLU A 47 12.39 -14.06 15.44
CA GLU A 47 12.19 -14.37 14.02
C GLU A 47 11.52 -15.75 13.88
N THR A 48 10.21 -15.77 13.68
CA THR A 48 9.53 -16.99 13.20
C THR A 48 9.79 -17.14 11.71
N GLU A 49 10.49 -18.21 11.38
CA GLU A 49 10.84 -18.66 10.03
C GLU A 49 9.56 -18.90 9.21
N CYS A 50 9.14 -17.90 8.44
CA CYS A 50 8.25 -18.10 7.31
C CYS A 50 9.11 -18.16 6.04
N ASP A 51 9.14 -19.32 5.42
CA ASP A 51 9.83 -19.56 4.15
C ASP A 51 9.35 -18.56 3.10
N ASN A 52 10.20 -17.62 2.69
CA ASN A 52 9.93 -16.65 1.64
C ASN A 52 9.99 -17.27 0.23
N ASN A 53 9.35 -18.44 0.04
CA ASN A 53 9.39 -19.22 -1.19
C ASN A 53 8.27 -18.88 -2.19
N ILE A 54 7.97 -17.60 -2.42
CA ILE A 54 7.03 -17.19 -3.49
C ILE A 54 7.73 -16.61 -4.74
N LEU A 55 9.06 -16.46 -4.74
CA LEU A 55 9.83 -16.12 -5.95
C LEU A 55 11.15 -16.91 -6.11
N GLY A 56 11.28 -18.09 -5.48
CA GLY A 56 12.18 -19.19 -5.87
C GLY A 56 13.66 -19.11 -5.46
N ILE A 57 14.10 -20.06 -4.62
CA ILE A 57 14.97 -21.22 -4.97
C ILE A 57 14.95 -22.20 -3.77
N GLU A 58 14.65 -23.48 -4.02
CA GLU A 58 14.81 -24.57 -3.05
C GLU A 58 16.29 -24.85 -2.76
N ASP A 59 16.62 -25.06 -1.49
CA ASP A 59 17.95 -25.53 -1.06
C ASP A 59 18.21 -26.96 -1.55
N HIS A 60 19.08 -27.10 -2.55
CA HIS A 60 19.65 -28.39 -2.92
C HIS A 60 20.52 -28.94 -1.77
N HIS A 61 19.93 -29.79 -0.94
CA HIS A 61 20.66 -30.58 0.04
C HIS A 61 21.41 -31.72 -0.66
N VAL A 62 22.70 -31.53 -0.95
CA VAL A 62 23.65 -32.63 -1.08
C VAL A 62 24.44 -32.69 0.22
N GLY A 63 24.14 -33.71 1.02
CA GLY A 63 24.69 -33.86 2.36
C GLY A 63 26.21 -34.04 2.38
N ARG A 64 26.83 -33.49 3.42
CA ARG A 64 27.95 -34.10 4.15
C ARG A 64 27.94 -33.53 5.57
N ARG A 65 27.91 -34.45 6.54
CA ARG A 65 28.11 -34.15 7.97
C ARG A 65 29.54 -33.64 8.13
N ASP A 66 29.70 -32.44 8.67
CA ASP A 66 30.93 -32.07 9.34
C ASP A 66 30.69 -31.14 10.52
N VAL A 67 31.42 -31.42 11.59
CA VAL A 67 31.16 -31.01 12.97
C VAL A 67 31.75 -29.64 13.22
N GLY A 68 30.99 -28.76 13.88
CA GLY A 68 31.56 -27.66 14.66
C GLY A 68 32.09 -26.45 13.88
N LYS A 69 31.19 -25.69 13.25
CA LYS A 69 31.34 -24.22 13.15
C LYS A 69 29.98 -23.60 13.41
N ARG A 70 29.90 -22.66 14.36
CA ARG A 70 28.73 -21.81 14.57
C ARG A 70 28.56 -21.00 13.28
N LEU A 71 27.77 -21.51 12.34
CA LEU A 71 27.37 -20.80 11.14
C LEU A 71 26.75 -19.50 11.63
N LYS A 72 27.36 -18.37 11.28
CA LYS A 72 26.65 -17.09 11.37
C LYS A 72 25.42 -17.29 10.51
N LYS A 73 24.24 -17.37 11.14
CA LYS A 73 22.97 -17.39 10.42
C LYS A 73 23.04 -16.24 9.42
N PRO A 74 22.87 -16.47 8.11
CA PRO A 74 22.85 -15.37 7.16
C PRO A 74 21.74 -14.45 7.62
N SER A 75 22.10 -13.20 7.95
CA SER A 75 21.13 -12.14 8.19
C SER A 75 20.10 -12.22 7.06
N LEU A 76 18.82 -12.41 7.40
CA LEU A 76 17.73 -12.39 6.43
C LEU A 76 17.97 -11.19 5.52
N LYS A 77 18.38 -11.46 4.28
CA LYS A 77 18.71 -10.39 3.35
C LYS A 77 17.44 -9.57 3.23
N ARG A 78 17.53 -8.28 3.52
CA ARG A 78 16.55 -7.28 3.08
C ARG A 78 16.10 -7.69 1.68
N HIS A 79 14.79 -7.84 1.49
CA HIS A 79 14.15 -8.22 0.23
C HIS A 79 15.01 -7.79 -0.98
N PHE A 80 15.70 -8.74 -1.62
CA PHE A 80 16.79 -8.49 -2.58
C PHE A 80 16.41 -7.43 -3.64
N ILE A 81 15.17 -7.52 -4.13
CA ILE A 81 14.62 -6.64 -5.16
C ILE A 81 14.42 -5.18 -4.69
N PHE A 82 14.44 -4.92 -3.38
CA PHE A 82 14.26 -3.60 -2.78
C PHE A 82 15.55 -3.03 -2.16
N ASP A 83 16.68 -3.75 -2.20
CA ASP A 83 17.94 -3.27 -1.64
C ASP A 83 18.67 -2.32 -2.62
N LYS A 84 18.59 -1.01 -2.37
CA LYS A 84 19.23 0.02 -3.20
C LYS A 84 20.76 -0.04 -3.23
N ASN A 85 21.40 -0.82 -2.35
CA ASN A 85 22.85 -1.07 -2.44
C ASN A 85 23.20 -2.04 -3.56
N ILE A 86 22.23 -2.80 -4.07
CA ILE A 86 22.38 -3.71 -5.20
C ILE A 86 22.09 -2.93 -6.49
N PRO A 87 22.97 -2.99 -7.51
CA PRO A 87 22.75 -2.33 -8.79
C PRO A 87 21.38 -2.67 -9.39
N PHE A 88 20.72 -1.66 -9.97
CA PHE A 88 19.38 -1.82 -10.53
C PHE A 88 19.29 -2.98 -11.54
N ILE A 89 20.30 -3.15 -12.39
CA ILE A 89 20.34 -4.22 -13.39
C ILE A 89 20.29 -5.60 -12.74
N GLU A 90 21.04 -5.83 -11.65
CA GLU A 90 21.02 -7.10 -10.93
C GLU A 90 19.65 -7.38 -10.29
N ARG A 91 19.02 -6.35 -9.70
CA ARG A 91 17.67 -6.46 -9.14
C ARG A 91 16.64 -6.75 -10.23
N SER A 92 16.75 -6.08 -11.37
CA SER A 92 15.89 -6.28 -12.55
C SER A 92 16.03 -7.69 -13.13
N ASP A 93 17.25 -8.21 -13.25
CA ASP A 93 17.49 -9.53 -13.80
C ASP A 93 17.02 -10.65 -12.85
N LYS A 94 17.21 -10.47 -11.54
CA LYS A 94 16.63 -11.38 -10.55
C LYS A 94 15.10 -11.35 -10.57
N PHE A 95 14.50 -10.15 -10.64
CA PHE A 95 13.05 -10.01 -10.75
C PHE A 95 12.51 -10.75 -11.98
N GLU A 96 13.13 -10.55 -13.15
CA GLU A 96 12.75 -11.26 -14.38
C GLU A 96 12.90 -12.77 -14.26
N SER A 97 14.03 -13.26 -13.71
CA SER A 97 14.23 -14.70 -13.49
C SER A 97 13.08 -15.27 -12.66
N ASN A 98 12.71 -14.58 -11.59
CA ASN A 98 11.66 -15.04 -10.69
C ASN A 98 10.28 -15.10 -11.39
N ILE A 99 9.93 -14.11 -12.23
CA ILE A 99 8.71 -14.16 -13.03
C ILE A 99 8.74 -15.35 -14.01
N LYS A 100 9.88 -15.55 -14.69
CA LYS A 100 10.06 -16.67 -15.61
C LYS A 100 9.95 -18.02 -14.92
N ASP A 101 10.50 -18.14 -13.71
CA ASP A 101 10.45 -19.35 -12.91
C ASP A 101 9.03 -19.64 -12.40
N ALA A 102 8.31 -18.60 -11.95
CA ALA A 102 6.93 -18.71 -11.50
C ALA A 102 5.99 -19.16 -12.64
N MET A 103 6.19 -18.64 -13.85
CA MET A 103 5.37 -18.95 -15.04
C MET A 103 5.99 -20.02 -15.94
N LYS A 104 7.00 -20.77 -15.47
CA LYS A 104 7.76 -21.71 -16.31
C LYS A 104 6.91 -22.78 -17.00
N LYS A 105 5.76 -23.12 -16.41
CA LYS A 105 4.82 -24.12 -16.92
C LYS A 105 3.83 -23.54 -17.94
N ASP A 106 3.67 -22.21 -17.99
CA ASP A 106 2.69 -21.53 -18.82
C ASP A 106 3.33 -20.33 -19.53
N LYS A 107 3.98 -20.61 -20.66
CA LYS A 107 4.78 -19.62 -21.40
C LYS A 107 3.95 -18.50 -21.99
N GLU A 108 2.65 -18.70 -22.22
CA GLU A 108 1.77 -17.64 -22.73
C GLU A 108 1.62 -16.50 -21.71
N LEU A 109 1.63 -16.83 -20.41
CA LEU A 109 1.50 -15.87 -19.32
C LEU A 109 2.73 -14.95 -19.16
N LEU A 110 3.89 -15.33 -19.71
CA LEU A 110 5.09 -14.49 -19.69
C LEU A 110 4.90 -13.16 -20.44
N THR A 111 3.96 -13.09 -21.36
CA THR A 111 3.68 -11.85 -22.10
C THR A 111 2.78 -10.89 -21.33
N PHE A 112 2.01 -11.39 -20.37
CA PHE A 112 0.94 -10.67 -19.66
C PHE A 112 -0.16 -10.08 -20.57
N GLU A 113 -0.17 -10.36 -21.88
CA GLU A 113 -1.14 -9.79 -22.83
C GLU A 113 -2.61 -10.16 -22.52
N LYS A 114 -2.82 -11.33 -21.89
CA LYS A 114 -4.14 -11.81 -21.46
C LYS A 114 -4.40 -11.62 -19.96
N VAL A 115 -3.54 -10.87 -19.27
CA VAL A 115 -3.60 -10.68 -17.82
C VAL A 115 -4.07 -9.27 -17.52
N HIS A 116 -5.15 -9.15 -16.75
CA HIS A 116 -5.73 -7.84 -16.41
C HIS A 116 -5.19 -7.32 -15.08
N LEU A 117 -5.11 -8.17 -14.06
CA LEU A 117 -4.64 -7.82 -12.72
C LEU A 117 -3.45 -8.69 -12.34
N VAL A 118 -2.43 -8.08 -11.76
CA VAL A 118 -1.24 -8.76 -11.24
C VAL A 118 -1.09 -8.44 -9.76
N PHE A 119 -1.15 -9.46 -8.92
CA PHE A 119 -1.03 -9.34 -7.48
C PHE A 119 0.37 -9.74 -7.02
N PHE A 120 1.04 -8.85 -6.29
CA PHE A 120 2.31 -9.11 -5.65
C PHE A 120 2.14 -9.06 -4.13
N PRO A 121 2.15 -10.22 -3.44
CA PRO A 121 2.22 -10.22 -1.99
C PRO A 121 3.59 -9.70 -1.55
N VAL A 122 3.60 -8.72 -0.65
CA VAL A 122 4.80 -8.14 -0.08
C VAL A 122 4.83 -8.43 1.41
N HIS A 123 5.92 -9.07 1.84
CA HIS A 123 6.26 -9.19 3.24
C HIS A 123 7.25 -8.06 3.59
N GLN A 124 7.03 -7.32 4.66
CA GLN A 124 7.99 -6.32 5.12
C GLN A 124 7.83 -6.06 6.62
N LYS A 125 8.89 -6.29 7.40
CA LYS A 125 8.89 -6.10 8.87
C LYS A 125 7.72 -6.84 9.56
N ASN A 126 7.58 -8.14 9.31
CA ASN A 126 6.54 -9.00 9.88
C ASN A 126 5.11 -8.56 9.53
N HIS A 127 4.94 -7.86 8.41
CA HIS A 127 3.64 -7.44 7.90
C HIS A 127 3.47 -7.89 6.45
N PHE A 128 2.30 -8.42 6.11
CA PHE A 128 1.93 -8.75 4.75
C PHE A 128 0.90 -7.75 4.19
N TYR A 129 1.13 -7.31 2.97
CA TYR A 129 0.20 -6.51 2.18
C TYR A 129 0.33 -6.90 0.71
N ILE A 130 -0.55 -6.36 -0.14
CA ILE A 130 -0.52 -6.66 -1.57
C ILE A 130 -0.31 -5.37 -2.36
N ILE A 131 0.46 -5.48 -3.43
CA ILE A 131 0.47 -4.50 -4.51
C ILE A 131 -0.25 -5.14 -5.70
N CYS A 132 -1.37 -4.55 -6.10
CA CYS A 132 -2.11 -4.93 -7.30
C CYS A 132 -1.76 -3.95 -8.42
N ILE A 133 -1.33 -4.48 -9.57
CA ILE A 133 -1.11 -3.70 -10.79
C ILE A 133 -2.20 -4.07 -11.78
N ASN A 134 -3.03 -3.09 -12.15
CA ASN A 134 -4.03 -3.25 -13.19
C ASN A 134 -3.40 -2.88 -14.55
N LEU A 135 -3.41 -3.82 -15.49
CA LEU A 135 -2.87 -3.68 -16.84
C LEU A 135 -3.92 -3.27 -17.87
N GLU A 136 -5.20 -3.51 -17.58
CA GLU A 136 -6.35 -3.12 -18.42
C GLU A 136 -6.69 -1.65 -18.22
N GLU A 137 -6.85 -1.23 -16.95
CA GLU A 137 -7.00 0.16 -16.52
C GLU A 137 -5.80 0.54 -15.65
N PRO A 138 -4.72 1.12 -16.23
CA PRO A 138 -3.45 1.32 -15.55
C PRO A 138 -3.57 1.95 -14.16
N ALA A 139 -3.39 1.13 -13.12
CA ALA A 139 -3.45 1.52 -11.71
C ALA A 139 -2.45 0.70 -10.89
N VAL A 140 -1.95 1.29 -9.80
CA VAL A 140 -1.09 0.61 -8.83
C VAL A 140 -1.67 0.79 -7.43
N ASP A 141 -2.29 -0.27 -6.94
CA ASP A 141 -3.06 -0.27 -5.70
C ASP A 141 -2.33 -1.03 -4.60
N VAL A 142 -2.11 -0.37 -3.48
CA VAL A 142 -1.59 -0.96 -2.25
C VAL A 142 -2.76 -1.34 -1.36
N ILE A 143 -2.98 -2.64 -1.23
CA ILE A 143 -4.06 -3.24 -0.45
C ILE A 143 -3.45 -3.72 0.88
N ASP A 144 -3.80 -3.03 1.95
CA ASP A 144 -3.25 -3.25 3.29
C ASP A 144 -4.40 -3.31 4.30
N ASN A 145 -4.48 -4.38 5.09
CA ASN A 145 -5.50 -4.51 6.12
C ASN A 145 -5.27 -3.56 7.30
N ARG A 146 -4.06 -3.00 7.48
CA ARG A 146 -3.80 -2.10 8.61
C ARG A 146 -4.58 -0.79 8.50
N ASN A 147 -5.33 -0.50 9.55
CA ASN A 147 -5.95 0.80 9.77
C ASN A 147 -4.95 1.75 10.42
N SER A 148 -4.02 2.29 9.62
CA SER A 148 -3.01 3.22 10.10
C SER A 148 -3.15 4.60 9.46
N VAL A 149 -3.08 5.64 10.29
CA VAL A 149 -2.90 7.05 9.88
C VAL A 149 -1.48 7.34 9.37
N THR A 150 -0.59 6.33 9.38
CA THR A 150 0.77 6.46 8.88
C THR A 150 0.78 6.87 7.41
N LYS A 151 1.51 7.95 7.11
CA LYS A 151 1.78 8.43 5.75
C LYS A 151 2.31 7.29 4.87
N PHE A 152 1.89 7.27 3.60
CA PHE A 152 2.23 6.22 2.64
C PHE A 152 3.73 5.91 2.59
N SER A 153 4.57 6.94 2.48
CA SER A 153 6.04 6.81 2.43
C SER A 153 6.64 6.16 3.67
N ARG A 154 6.06 6.39 4.86
CA ARG A 154 6.55 5.75 6.10
C ARG A 154 6.08 4.30 6.21
N ALA A 155 4.85 4.01 5.78
CA ALA A 155 4.28 2.68 5.84
C ALA A 155 4.94 1.68 4.88
N TYR A 156 5.15 2.09 3.62
CA TYR A 156 5.60 1.19 2.55
C TYR A 156 7.02 1.48 2.05
N ARG A 157 7.60 2.62 2.45
CA ARG A 157 8.90 3.10 1.95
C ARG A 157 8.87 3.13 0.43
N ASP A 158 9.93 2.64 -0.20
CA ASP A 158 10.08 2.60 -1.64
C ASP A 158 9.53 1.31 -2.27
N ALA A 159 9.10 0.32 -1.48
CA ALA A 159 8.80 -1.02 -2.01
C ALA A 159 7.74 -0.99 -3.13
N PRO A 160 6.64 -0.24 -3.01
CA PRO A 160 5.66 -0.13 -4.09
C PRO A 160 6.23 0.50 -5.37
N ASN A 161 7.04 1.54 -5.24
CA ASN A 161 7.62 2.21 -6.40
C ASN A 161 8.73 1.37 -7.06
N GLU A 162 9.58 0.71 -6.27
CA GLU A 162 10.62 -0.18 -6.79
C GLU A 162 9.99 -1.38 -7.52
N LEU A 163 8.94 -1.99 -6.95
CA LEU A 163 8.23 -3.09 -7.60
C LEU A 163 7.61 -2.64 -8.93
N LYS A 164 6.96 -1.48 -8.94
CA LYS A 164 6.39 -0.87 -10.16
C LYS A 164 7.45 -0.71 -11.24
N ILE A 165 8.62 -0.13 -10.91
CA ILE A 165 9.71 0.08 -11.86
C ILE A 165 10.25 -1.25 -12.39
N LEU A 166 10.49 -2.23 -11.52
CA LEU A 166 10.98 -3.56 -11.92
C LEU A 166 9.98 -4.27 -12.85
N PHE A 167 8.69 -4.18 -12.55
CA PHE A 167 7.66 -4.77 -13.39
C PHE A 167 7.49 -4.03 -14.72
N SER A 168 7.50 -2.70 -14.74
CA SER A 168 7.53 -1.92 -15.98
C SER A 168 8.73 -2.29 -16.86
N ARG A 169 9.91 -2.47 -16.26
CA ARG A 169 11.13 -2.91 -16.96
C ARG A 169 10.96 -4.30 -17.59
N TYR A 170 10.32 -5.22 -16.89
CA TYR A 170 9.96 -6.54 -17.44
C TYR A 170 8.98 -6.41 -18.61
N LEU A 171 7.91 -5.64 -18.45
CA LEU A 171 6.90 -5.40 -19.49
C LEU A 171 7.51 -4.78 -20.75
N MET A 172 8.50 -3.90 -20.62
CA MET A 172 9.25 -3.37 -21.76
C MET A 172 9.99 -4.49 -22.52
N ARG A 173 10.62 -5.45 -21.80
CA ARG A 173 11.36 -6.56 -22.41
C ARG A 173 10.46 -7.52 -23.19
N VAL A 174 9.20 -7.67 -22.75
CA VAL A 174 8.20 -8.49 -23.46
C VAL A 174 7.32 -7.67 -24.43
N ASN A 175 7.66 -6.40 -24.65
CA ASN A 175 6.96 -5.47 -25.55
C ASN A 175 5.47 -5.28 -25.23
N HIS A 176 5.10 -5.28 -23.95
CA HIS A 176 3.73 -5.12 -23.50
C HIS A 176 3.31 -3.63 -23.50
N LYS A 177 2.09 -3.34 -23.98
CA LYS A 177 1.57 -1.96 -24.17
C LYS A 177 1.61 -1.08 -22.91
N SER A 178 1.41 -1.66 -21.72
CA SER A 178 1.33 -0.93 -20.46
C SER A 178 2.70 -0.52 -19.88
N ALA A 179 3.80 -0.95 -20.49
CA ALA A 179 5.15 -0.77 -19.94
C ALA A 179 5.52 0.70 -19.68
N LEU A 180 5.27 1.58 -20.66
CA LEU A 180 5.56 3.02 -20.54
C LEU A 180 4.50 3.77 -19.72
N ILE A 181 3.25 3.28 -19.73
CA ILE A 181 2.15 3.93 -19.02
C ILE A 181 2.35 3.78 -17.51
N LEU A 182 2.71 2.57 -17.06
CA LEU A 182 2.87 2.26 -15.63
C LEU A 182 3.94 3.10 -14.93
N GLU A 183 4.97 3.59 -15.63
CA GLU A 183 6.00 4.44 -15.03
C GLU A 183 5.39 5.71 -14.41
N GLY A 184 4.43 6.32 -15.12
CA GLY A 184 3.72 7.53 -14.70
C GLY A 184 2.52 7.32 -13.77
N VAL A 185 2.11 6.06 -13.53
CA VAL A 185 0.95 5.78 -12.68
C VAL A 185 1.27 6.06 -11.20
N GLU A 186 0.41 6.84 -10.55
CA GLU A 186 0.49 7.12 -9.12
C GLU A 186 0.10 5.89 -8.29
N LEU A 187 0.73 5.75 -7.13
CA LEU A 187 0.48 4.64 -6.21
C LEU A 187 -0.57 5.06 -5.19
N GLU A 188 -1.60 4.23 -5.00
CA GLU A 188 -2.72 4.56 -4.12
C GLU A 188 -2.90 3.48 -3.05
N ARG A 189 -3.16 3.89 -1.79
CA ARG A 189 -3.59 2.95 -0.74
C ARG A 189 -5.11 2.80 -0.83
N VAL A 190 -5.58 1.57 -1.04
CA VAL A 190 -7.02 1.31 -1.14
C VAL A 190 -7.71 1.57 0.20
N ASN A 191 -8.78 2.36 0.16
CA ASN A 191 -9.57 2.68 1.34
C ASN A 191 -10.65 1.61 1.58
N MET A 192 -10.43 0.77 2.59
CA MET A 192 -11.37 -0.28 3.00
C MET A 192 -11.93 -0.01 4.40
N ASN A 193 -13.21 -0.33 4.63
CA ASN A 193 -13.89 -0.12 5.91
C ASN A 193 -13.72 -1.27 6.93
N TRP A 194 -13.16 -2.41 6.51
CA TRP A 194 -12.86 -3.59 7.33
C TRP A 194 -11.38 -3.67 7.78
N ARG A 195 -10.62 -2.57 7.68
CA ARG A 195 -9.23 -2.52 8.13
C ARG A 195 -9.12 -2.66 9.64
N THR A 196 -8.07 -3.33 10.10
CA THR A 196 -7.80 -3.68 11.49
C THR A 196 -6.66 -2.86 12.06
N ARG A 197 -6.77 -2.45 13.32
CA ARG A 197 -5.72 -1.77 14.07
C ARG A 197 -4.91 -2.75 14.91
N ASP A 198 -5.58 -3.74 15.50
CA ASP A 198 -5.03 -4.58 16.57
C ASP A 198 -4.79 -6.03 16.11
N ASN A 199 -5.40 -6.47 15.01
CA ASN A 199 -5.08 -7.77 14.42
C ASN A 199 -3.73 -7.73 13.65
N HIS A 200 -2.72 -8.33 14.27
CA HIS A 200 -1.35 -8.43 13.75
C HIS A 200 -0.92 -9.85 13.34
N VAL A 201 -1.84 -10.82 13.38
CA VAL A 201 -1.53 -12.24 13.18
C VAL A 201 -2.09 -12.77 11.86
N ASP A 202 -3.19 -12.22 11.38
CA ASP A 202 -3.93 -12.75 10.23
C ASP A 202 -3.58 -12.07 8.90
N TYR A 203 -2.47 -11.33 8.81
CA TYR A 203 -2.11 -10.58 7.60
C TYR A 203 -2.14 -11.43 6.32
N GLY A 204 -1.66 -12.68 6.40
CA GLY A 204 -1.72 -13.63 5.28
C GLY A 204 -3.15 -13.99 4.87
N VAL A 205 -4.07 -14.15 5.82
CA VAL A 205 -5.49 -14.43 5.57
C VAL A 205 -6.16 -13.25 4.89
N PHE A 206 -5.91 -12.02 5.37
CA PHE A 206 -6.35 -10.81 4.70
C PHE A 206 -5.85 -10.76 3.25
N CYS A 207 -4.55 -11.00 3.03
CA CYS A 207 -3.98 -11.04 1.68
C CYS A 207 -4.69 -12.06 0.78
N MET A 208 -4.86 -13.30 1.24
CA MET A 208 -5.54 -14.33 0.45
C MET A 208 -6.97 -13.91 0.09
N ARG A 209 -7.74 -13.37 1.05
CA ARG A 209 -9.11 -12.92 0.81
C ARG A 209 -9.18 -11.70 -0.12
N HIS A 210 -8.20 -10.79 -0.04
CA HIS A 210 -8.14 -9.63 -0.93
C HIS A 210 -7.81 -10.05 -2.36
N MET A 211 -6.86 -10.95 -2.58
CA MET A 211 -6.57 -11.49 -3.91
C MET A 211 -7.74 -12.27 -4.50
N GLU A 212 -8.54 -12.94 -3.67
CA GLU A 212 -9.75 -13.67 -4.11
C GLU A 212 -10.86 -12.73 -4.60
N THR A 213 -11.01 -11.55 -3.99
CA THR A 213 -12.21 -10.71 -4.15
C THR A 213 -11.97 -9.36 -4.84
N TYR A 214 -10.73 -8.89 -4.89
CA TYR A 214 -10.42 -7.61 -5.54
C TYR A 214 -10.40 -7.75 -7.06
N MET A 215 -11.17 -6.89 -7.74
CA MET A 215 -11.34 -6.93 -9.19
C MET A 215 -10.87 -5.64 -9.88
N GLY A 216 -10.01 -4.84 -9.23
CA GLY A 216 -9.48 -3.59 -9.80
C GLY A 216 -10.39 -2.37 -9.62
N ASP A 217 -11.60 -2.56 -9.11
CA ASP A 217 -12.53 -1.46 -8.79
C ASP A 217 -12.27 -0.92 -7.38
N LYS A 218 -11.82 0.34 -7.33
CA LYS A 218 -11.56 1.08 -6.08
C LYS A 218 -12.83 1.67 -5.45
N THR A 219 -13.96 1.62 -6.15
CA THR A 219 -15.21 2.22 -5.67
C THR A 219 -15.71 1.51 -4.40
N LEU A 220 -16.62 2.18 -3.70
CA LEU A 220 -17.30 1.68 -2.49
C LEU A 220 -18.00 0.32 -2.64
N ASN A 221 -18.03 -0.26 -3.86
CA ASN A 221 -18.68 -1.52 -4.17
C ASN A 221 -17.81 -2.75 -3.89
N TRP A 222 -16.51 -2.60 -3.63
CA TRP A 222 -15.72 -3.76 -3.25
C TRP A 222 -16.16 -4.28 -1.87
N THR A 223 -16.67 -5.51 -1.85
CA THR A 223 -16.99 -6.23 -0.63
C THR A 223 -16.18 -7.52 -0.59
N CYS A 224 -15.29 -7.68 0.39
CA CYS A 224 -14.51 -8.91 0.57
C CYS A 224 -15.13 -9.89 1.60
N GLY A 225 -16.27 -9.52 2.18
CA GLY A 225 -16.98 -10.32 3.18
C GLY A 225 -16.34 -10.31 4.58
N LEU A 226 -15.28 -9.53 4.80
CA LEU A 226 -14.68 -9.35 6.13
C LEU A 226 -15.48 -8.32 6.94
N PRO A 227 -15.77 -8.61 8.22
CA PRO A 227 -16.45 -7.66 9.08
C PRO A 227 -15.51 -6.52 9.49
N LYS A 228 -16.09 -5.46 10.05
CA LYS A 228 -15.31 -4.48 10.81
C LYS A 228 -14.66 -5.17 12.02
N GLU A 229 -13.46 -4.70 12.36
CA GLU A 229 -12.70 -5.22 13.50
C GLU A 229 -13.56 -5.27 14.77
N SER A 230 -13.46 -6.39 15.48
CA SER A 230 -14.18 -6.65 16.72
C SER A 230 -13.27 -7.41 17.68
N LYS A 231 -13.66 -7.50 18.96
CA LYS A 231 -12.90 -8.22 20.00
C LYS A 231 -12.74 -9.73 19.75
N GLN A 232 -13.45 -10.27 18.76
CA GLN A 232 -13.41 -11.69 18.40
C GLN A 232 -12.40 -12.00 17.28
N GLN A 233 -11.85 -10.96 16.65
CA GLN A 233 -10.80 -11.05 15.63
C GLN A 233 -9.40 -10.85 16.22
#